data_AF-A0A2V8SX12-F1
#
_entry.id   AF-A0A2V8SX12-F1
#
_cell.length_a   1.000
_cell.length_b   1.000
_cell.length_c   1.000
_cell.angle_alpha   90.00
_cell.angle_beta   90.00
_cell.angle_gamma   90.00
#
_symmetry.space_group_name_H-M   'P 1'
#
loop_
_entity.id
_entity.type
_entity.pdbx_description
1 polymer ?
#
loop_
_entity_poly.entity_id
_entity_poly.type
_entity_poly.pdbx_seq_one_letter_code
_entity_poly.pdbx_strand_id
1 'polypeptide(L)'
;MSQYPTQAELLGYLTTLAGITGDPTQVPFRVDIIPAHGKPPMYSVMIKSPHKDRLRQQIGSILSRPFALGATSFMLTGSEAVSLIKHGHST
;
A
#
# COMPACT_ATOMS: atom_id res chain seq x y z
N MET A 1 -20.97 0.03 -7.55
CA MET A 1 -19.65 -0.08 -8.23
C MET A 1 -18.61 0.40 -7.24
N SER A 2 -17.68 -0.46 -6.78
CA SER A 2 -16.59 0.01 -5.92
C SER A 2 -15.59 0.75 -6.79
N GLN A 3 -15.53 2.07 -6.62
CA GLN A 3 -14.52 2.91 -7.24
C GLN A 3 -13.15 2.55 -6.64
N TYR A 4 -12.17 2.29 -7.49
CA TYR A 4 -10.80 2.00 -7.06
C TYR A 4 -10.11 3.29 -6.60
N PRO A 5 -9.26 3.22 -5.56
CA PRO A 5 -8.59 4.41 -5.04
C PRO A 5 -7.63 5.00 -6.07
N THR A 6 -7.51 6.31 -6.07
CA THR A 6 -6.47 7.01 -6.81
C THR A 6 -5.09 6.73 -6.23
N GLN A 7 -4.05 7.04 -7.00
CA GLN A 7 -2.67 6.92 -6.56
C GLN A 7 -2.41 7.76 -5.30
N ALA A 8 -2.99 8.97 -5.24
CA ALA A 8 -2.82 9.90 -4.14
C ALA A 8 -3.49 9.38 -2.85
N GLU A 9 -4.70 8.82 -2.94
CA GLU A 9 -5.40 8.23 -1.79
C GLU A 9 -4.60 7.07 -1.20
N LEU A 10 -4.14 6.14 -2.06
CA LEU A 10 -3.36 4.99 -1.61
C LEU A 10 -2.00 5.42 -1.02
N LEU A 11 -1.31 6.35 -1.68
CA LEU A 11 -0.04 6.87 -1.17
C LEU A 11 -0.21 7.61 0.17
N GLY A 12 -1.28 8.40 0.29
CA GLY A 12 -1.61 9.12 1.52
C GLY A 12 -1.81 8.17 2.68
N TYR A 13 -2.67 7.17 2.52
CA TYR A 13 -2.92 6.17 3.57
C TYR A 13 -1.65 5.38 3.93
N LEU A 14 -0.89 4.91 2.95
CA LEU A 14 0.37 4.19 3.21
C LEU A 14 1.36 5.07 3.98
N THR A 15 1.45 6.36 3.64
CA THR A 15 2.30 7.31 4.37
C THR A 15 1.83 7.52 5.80
N THR A 16 0.53 7.63 6.03
CA THR A 16 -0.05 7.67 7.39
C THR A 16 0.26 6.40 8.18
N LEU A 17 0.12 5.23 7.56
CA LEU A 17 0.48 3.95 8.17
C LEU A 17 1.95 3.92 8.59
N ALA A 18 2.85 4.39 7.73
CA ALA A 18 4.26 4.54 8.08
C ALA A 18 4.49 5.46 9.28
N GLY A 19 3.81 6.61 9.32
CA GLY A 19 3.84 7.51 10.49
C GLY A 19 3.41 6.81 11.78
N ILE A 20 2.30 6.05 11.75
CA ILE A 20 1.81 5.28 12.90
C ILE A 20 2.83 4.24 13.37
N THR A 21 3.59 3.63 12.45
CA THR A 21 4.66 2.69 12.81
C THR A 21 5.91 3.32 13.42
N GLY A 22 5.97 4.65 13.47
CA GLY A 22 7.17 5.40 13.87
C GLY A 22 8.24 5.40 12.79
N ASP A 23 7.86 5.26 11.51
CA ASP A 23 8.81 5.37 10.41
C ASP A 23 9.25 6.83 10.22
N PRO A 24 10.56 7.15 10.30
CA PRO A 24 11.03 8.53 10.21
C PRO A 24 11.18 9.01 8.76
N THR A 25 10.91 8.17 7.76
CA THR A 25 11.13 8.52 6.35
C THR A 25 10.07 9.51 5.88
N GLN A 26 10.49 10.68 5.39
CA GLN A 26 9.55 11.72 4.92
C GLN A 26 8.65 11.26 3.78
N VAL A 27 9.18 10.43 2.86
CA VAL A 27 8.44 9.84 1.74
C VAL A 27 8.70 8.33 1.72
N PRO A 28 8.02 7.56 2.58
CA PRO A 28 8.33 6.15 2.82
C PRO A 28 7.92 5.25 1.65
N PHE A 29 7.02 5.72 0.78
CA PHE A 29 6.49 4.96 -0.35
C PHE A 29 6.51 5.73 -1.66
N ARG A 30 6.50 4.96 -2.76
CA ARG A 30 6.07 5.40 -4.09
C ARG A 30 5.00 4.43 -4.57
N VAL A 31 3.95 4.95 -5.18
CA VAL A 31 2.86 4.17 -5.75
C VAL A 31 2.74 4.53 -7.22
N ASP A 32 2.72 3.53 -8.08
CA ASP A 32 2.44 3.68 -9.51
C ASP A 32 1.22 2.81 -9.85
N ILE A 33 0.25 3.36 -10.60
CA ILE A 33 -0.90 2.61 -11.09
C ILE A 33 -0.51 1.95 -12.41
N ILE A 34 -0.77 0.65 -12.52
CA ILE A 34 -0.63 -0.13 -13.74
C ILE A 34 -2.05 -0.29 -14.32
N PRO A 35 -2.37 0.43 -15.42
CA PRO A 35 -3.65 0.27 -16.09
C PRO A 35 -3.79 -1.15 -16.62
N ALA A 36 -4.98 -1.72 -16.46
CA ALA A 36 -5.32 -2.99 -17.06
C ALA A 36 -6.55 -2.78 -17.96
N HIS A 37 -6.37 -2.85 -19.28
CA HIS A 37 -7.45 -2.62 -20.24
C HIS A 37 -8.63 -3.56 -19.99
N GLY A 38 -9.77 -3.01 -19.55
CA GLY A 38 -10.98 -3.76 -19.22
C GLY A 38 -10.92 -4.55 -17.90
N LYS A 39 -9.88 -4.37 -17.08
CA LYS A 39 -9.69 -5.07 -15.80
C LYS A 39 -9.49 -4.08 -14.65
N PRO A 40 -9.69 -4.50 -13.39
CA PRO A 40 -9.31 -3.70 -12.22
C PRO A 40 -7.85 -3.23 -12.31
N PRO A 41 -7.54 -1.99 -11.90
CA PRO A 41 -6.17 -1.51 -11.86
C PRO A 41 -5.34 -2.33 -10.88
N MET A 42 -4.04 -2.41 -11.15
CA MET A 42 -3.06 -2.89 -10.18
C MET A 42 -2.20 -1.72 -9.73
N TYR A 43 -1.65 -1.82 -8.52
CA TYR A 43 -0.80 -0.79 -7.92
C TYR A 43 0.55 -1.42 -7.61
N SER A 44 1.60 -0.84 -8.19
CA SER A 44 2.97 -1.14 -7.82
C SER A 44 3.36 -0.23 -6.66
N VAL A 45 3.65 -0.82 -5.50
CA VAL A 45 4.10 -0.09 -4.32
C VAL A 45 5.57 -0.36 -4.10
N MET A 46 6.38 0.70 -4.07
CA MET A 46 7.78 0.66 -3.71
C MET A 46 7.98 1.27 -2.33
N ILE A 47 8.65 0.53 -1.44
CA ILE A 47 9.01 0.98 -0.09
C ILE A 47 10.42 1.56 -0.15
N LYS A 48 10.54 2.85 0.18
CA LYS A 48 11.80 3.59 0.25
C LYS A 48 12.41 3.59 1.64
N SER A 49 11.59 3.35 2.67
CA SER A 49 12.03 3.34 4.06
C SER A 49 13.07 2.24 4.35
N PRO A 50 14.05 2.49 5.23
CA PRO A 50 14.96 1.46 5.76
C PRO A 50 14.22 0.41 6.61
N HIS A 51 13.05 0.73 7.18
CA HIS A 51 12.21 -0.19 7.96
C HIS A 51 11.18 -0.93 7.10
N LYS A 52 11.50 -1.14 5.82
CA LYS A 52 10.62 -1.75 4.81
C LYS A 52 9.98 -3.07 5.23
N ASP A 53 10.68 -3.91 5.99
CA ASP A 53 10.14 -5.21 6.41
C ASP A 53 9.02 -5.05 7.46
N ARG A 54 9.13 -4.09 8.39
CA ARG A 54 8.09 -3.79 9.37
C ARG A 54 6.84 -3.21 8.70
N LEU A 55 7.03 -2.26 7.79
CA LEU A 55 5.94 -1.68 7.00
C LEU A 55 5.22 -2.75 6.18
N ARG A 56 5.99 -3.63 5.53
CA ARG A 56 5.46 -4.75 4.77
C ARG A 56 4.67 -5.72 5.63
N GLN A 57 5.17 -6.08 6.82
CA GLN A 57 4.48 -6.96 7.74
C GLN A 57 3.13 -6.38 8.16
N GLN A 58 3.05 -5.08 8.44
CA GLN A 58 1.78 -4.43 8.75
C GLN A 58 0.80 -4.44 7.59
N ILE A 59 1.25 -4.06 6.39
CA ILE A 59 0.42 -4.09 5.18
C ILE A 59 -0.07 -5.52 4.92
N GLY A 60 0.81 -6.51 5.09
CA GLY A 60 0.49 -7.93 4.97
C GLY A 60 -0.52 -8.40 6.00
N SER A 61 -0.43 -7.92 7.25
CA SER A 61 -1.41 -8.21 8.29
C SER A 61 -2.78 -7.65 7.96
N ILE A 62 -2.87 -6.40 7.48
CA ILE A 62 -4.14 -5.77 7.09
C ILE A 62 -4.79 -6.54 5.94
N LEU A 63 -3.98 -6.98 4.98
CA LEU A 63 -4.45 -7.72 3.80
C LEU A 63 -4.59 -9.23 4.03
N SER A 64 -4.24 -9.73 5.22
CA SER A 64 -4.14 -11.17 5.50
C SER A 64 -3.31 -11.92 4.45
N ARG A 65 -2.26 -11.28 3.93
CA ARG A 65 -1.42 -11.79 2.84
C ARG A 65 0.06 -11.66 3.19
N PRO A 66 0.85 -12.74 3.11
CA PRO A 66 2.29 -12.64 3.29
C PRO A 66 2.94 -11.97 2.08
N PHE A 67 3.94 -11.15 2.34
CA PHE A 67 4.81 -10.57 1.33
C PHE A 67 6.24 -11.06 1.55
N ALA A 68 6.97 -11.26 0.45
CA ALA A 68 8.38 -11.64 0.52
C ALA A 68 9.20 -10.56 1.23
N LEU A 69 9.97 -10.96 2.25
CA LEU A 69 10.88 -10.06 2.97
C LEU A 69 12.09 -9.68 2.10
N GLY A 70 12.72 -8.55 2.37
CA GLY A 70 13.91 -8.08 1.65
C GLY A 70 13.65 -7.39 0.31
N ALA A 71 12.53 -7.66 -0.35
CA ALA A 71 12.12 -6.95 -1.57
C ALA A 71 11.91 -5.45 -1.30
N THR A 72 12.03 -4.59 -2.32
CA THR A 72 11.76 -3.14 -2.21
C THR A 72 10.40 -2.76 -2.78
N SER A 73 9.73 -3.67 -3.48
CA SER A 73 8.41 -3.43 -4.06
C SER A 73 7.48 -4.64 -3.92
N PHE A 74 6.18 -4.39 -4.08
CA PHE A 74 5.14 -5.41 -4.16
C PHE A 74 3.93 -4.89 -4.95
N MET A 75 3.07 -5.81 -5.36
CA MET A 75 1.86 -5.52 -6.14
C MET A 75 0.60 -5.64 -5.29
N LEU A 76 -0.30 -4.68 -5.45
CA LEU A 76 -1.66 -4.71 -4.94
C LEU A 76 -2.66 -4.79 -6.09
N THR A 77 -3.65 -5.62 -5.92
CA THR A 77 -4.87 -5.63 -6.73
C THR A 77 -5.75 -4.43 -6.37
N GLY A 78 -6.66 -4.03 -7.27
CA GLY A 78 -7.65 -3.00 -6.96
C GLY A 78 -8.49 -3.31 -5.71
N SER A 79 -8.82 -4.58 -5.48
CA SER A 79 -9.51 -5.00 -4.24
C SER A 79 -8.67 -4.79 -2.99
N GLU A 80 -7.38 -5.16 -3.01
CA GLU A 80 -6.49 -4.95 -1.86
C GLU A 80 -6.28 -3.46 -1.58
N ALA A 81 -6.15 -2.63 -2.62
CA ALA A 81 -6.04 -1.19 -2.47
C ALA A 81 -7.31 -0.59 -1.82
N VAL A 82 -8.50 -1.04 -2.21
CA VAL A 82 -9.77 -0.65 -1.57
C VAL A 82 -9.80 -1.09 -0.10
N SER A 83 -9.37 -2.31 0.22
CA SER A 83 -9.33 -2.81 1.60
C SER A 83 -8.41 -1.99 2.50
N LEU A 84 -7.24 -1.57 2.00
CA LEU A 84 -6.32 -0.71 2.74
C LEU A 84 -6.95 0.65 3.08
N ILE A 85 -7.56 1.32 2.11
CA ILE A 85 -8.23 2.61 2.35
C ILE A 85 -9.37 2.46 3.35
N LYS A 86 -10.19 1.41 3.21
CA LYS A 86 -11.31 1.16 4.13
C LYS A 86 -10.88 0.86 5.56
N HIS A 87 -9.76 0.16 5.73
CA HIS A 87 -9.17 -0.04 7.05
C HIS A 87 -8.85 1.32 7.70
N GLY A 88 -8.27 2.26 6.95
CA GLY A 88 -7.95 3.60 7.45
C GLY A 88 -9.16 4.46 7.84
N HIS A 89 -10.36 4.16 7.34
CA HIS A 89 -11.59 4.89 7.68
C HIS A 89 -12.39 4.24 8.82
N SER A 90 -11.98 3.06 9.29
CA SER A 90 -12.71 2.29 10.33
C SER A 90 -12.08 2.41 11.72
N THR A 91 -10.99 3.17 11.85
CA THR A 91 -10.25 3.48 13.08
C THR A 91 -10.25 4.96 13.31
#